data_AF-A0A401PW24-F1
#
_entry.id   AF-A0A401PW24-F1
#
_cell.length_a   1.000
_cell.length_b   1.000
_cell.length_c   1.000
_cell.angle_alpha   90.00
_cell.angle_beta   90.00
_cell.angle_gamma   90.00
#
_symmetry.space_group_name_H-M   'P 1'
#
loop_
_entity.id
_entity.type
_entity.pdbx_description
1 polymer ?
#
loop_
_entity_poly.entity_id
_entity_poly.type
_entity_poly.pdbx_seq_one_letter_code
_entity_poly.pdbx_strand_id
1 'polypeptide(L)'
;ETNDTCLNINSQLEKYYLPTMYGIEFILGLIGNLSVIWGYIFCLKDWKCSNIYLFNLSISDLTFICTLPMLVAYYGKGNEWTFGQVMCVLNRYILHTNMYTSILFLCCISFDRYLLVMRPLKLHSFQKKGNVIIICLGIWTFVTVELVPIFVFIHADAINSTESDSFLKCLDYASSGDATRNLIYSMFLTVFGFLIPLSAMLFFYMETARGLKKIQQQRTKIQVEKPLTLVILAIVIFLIFFTPYHLMRNVRIASRLKNNGLSECGKLGVKAAYTITRPIAFLNSITNPIFYFLLGDRFRELFFNKLKSIFFRNPDVSNQNEESTTRPIG
;
A
#
# COMPACT_ATOMS: atom_id res chain seq x y z
N GLU A 1 -47.55 4.05 0.19
CA GLU A 1 -46.33 3.24 0.29
C GLU A 1 -45.74 3.10 -1.11
N THR A 2 -44.69 3.85 -1.43
CA THR A 2 -43.97 3.65 -2.70
C THR A 2 -43.12 2.40 -2.55
N ASN A 3 -43.49 1.34 -3.29
CA ASN A 3 -42.62 0.19 -3.53
C ASN A 3 -41.45 0.66 -4.42
N ASP A 4 -40.49 1.37 -3.82
CA ASP A 4 -39.23 1.69 -4.48
C ASP A 4 -38.42 0.41 -4.59
N THR A 5 -38.59 -0.33 -5.70
CA THR A 5 -37.69 -1.42 -6.08
C THR A 5 -36.32 -0.84 -6.38
N CYS A 6 -35.46 -0.85 -5.37
CA CYS A 6 -34.12 -0.32 -5.46
C CYS A 6 -33.15 -1.32 -6.10
N LEU A 7 -32.29 -0.81 -6.99
CA LEU A 7 -31.29 -1.62 -7.68
C LEU A 7 -30.25 -2.17 -6.69
N ASN A 8 -30.28 -3.48 -6.44
CA ASN A 8 -29.30 -4.14 -5.58
C ASN A 8 -28.13 -4.71 -6.39
N ILE A 9 -27.11 -3.88 -6.64
CA ILE A 9 -25.88 -4.28 -7.36
C ILE A 9 -24.83 -4.96 -6.48
N ASN A 10 -25.06 -5.07 -5.16
CA ASN A 10 -24.02 -5.49 -4.21
C ASN A 10 -23.53 -6.92 -4.47
N SER A 11 -24.43 -7.84 -4.83
CA SER A 11 -24.06 -9.23 -5.15
C SER A 11 -23.18 -9.31 -6.39
N GLN A 12 -23.45 -8.48 -7.42
CA GLN A 12 -22.64 -8.42 -8.63
C GLN A 12 -21.27 -7.78 -8.36
N LEU A 13 -21.23 -6.72 -7.55
CA LEU A 13 -19.96 -6.10 -7.13
C LEU A 13 -19.09 -7.08 -6.33
N GLU A 14 -19.68 -7.80 -5.39
CA GLU A 14 -18.97 -8.81 -4.61
C GLU A 14 -18.50 -9.97 -5.51
N LYS A 15 -19.34 -10.49 -6.41
CA LYS A 15 -19.03 -11.69 -7.22
C LYS A 15 -18.09 -11.43 -8.39
N TYR A 16 -18.13 -10.25 -9.01
CA TYR A 16 -17.37 -9.95 -10.23
C TYR A 16 -16.33 -8.85 -10.01
N TYR A 17 -16.74 -7.70 -9.49
CA TYR A 17 -15.83 -6.56 -9.36
C TYR A 17 -14.69 -6.82 -8.37
N LEU A 18 -14.96 -7.35 -7.17
CA LEU A 18 -13.92 -7.60 -6.18
C LEU A 18 -12.88 -8.65 -6.65
N PRO A 19 -13.26 -9.85 -7.14
CA PRO A 19 -12.30 -10.81 -7.68
C PRO A 19 -11.45 -10.25 -8.82
N THR A 20 -12.06 -9.50 -9.75
CA THR A 20 -11.33 -8.90 -10.87
C THR A 20 -10.29 -7.90 -10.39
N MET A 21 -10.67 -6.96 -9.51
CA MET A 21 -9.74 -5.96 -8.98
C MET A 21 -8.61 -6.60 -8.16
N TYR A 22 -8.94 -7.51 -7.24
CA TYR A 22 -7.94 -8.21 -6.42
C TYR A 22 -7.04 -9.12 -7.26
N GLY A 23 -7.54 -9.73 -8.34
CA GLY A 23 -6.73 -10.48 -9.28
C GLY A 23 -5.72 -9.61 -10.04
N ILE A 24 -6.16 -8.43 -10.51
CA ILE A 24 -5.28 -7.45 -11.16
C ILE A 24 -4.22 -6.95 -10.18
N GLU A 25 -4.63 -6.58 -8.97
CA GLU A 25 -3.72 -6.13 -7.90
C GLU A 25 -2.70 -7.21 -7.54
N PHE A 26 -3.12 -8.48 -7.50
CA PHE A 26 -2.23 -9.60 -7.25
C PHE A 26 -1.14 -9.71 -8.32
N ILE A 27 -1.53 -9.77 -9.60
CA ILE A 27 -0.58 -9.97 -10.70
C ILE A 27 0.40 -8.79 -10.80
N LEU A 28 -0.12 -7.56 -10.87
CA LEU A 28 0.70 -6.37 -11.03
C LEU A 28 1.56 -6.10 -9.80
N GLY A 29 0.96 -6.25 -8.61
CA GLY A 29 1.63 -6.02 -7.34
C GLY A 29 2.75 -7.03 -7.09
N LEU A 30 2.53 -8.31 -7.40
CA LEU A 30 3.55 -9.35 -7.21
C LEU A 30 4.76 -9.08 -8.11
N ILE A 31 4.53 -8.83 -9.41
CA ILE A 31 5.60 -8.53 -10.37
C ILE A 31 6.36 -7.27 -9.95
N GLY A 32 5.63 -6.19 -9.63
CA GLY A 32 6.23 -4.90 -9.28
C GLY A 32 7.07 -4.99 -8.00
N ASN A 33 6.50 -5.50 -6.91
CA ASN A 33 7.19 -5.50 -5.61
C ASN A 33 8.31 -6.55 -5.53
N LEU A 34 8.20 -7.71 -6.20
CA LEU A 34 9.32 -8.65 -6.31
C LEU A 34 10.48 -8.04 -7.09
N SER A 35 10.21 -7.31 -8.17
CA SER A 35 11.24 -6.61 -8.94
C SER A 35 11.97 -5.57 -8.10
N VAL A 36 11.25 -4.85 -7.24
CA VAL A 36 11.83 -3.88 -6.31
C VAL A 36 12.73 -4.57 -5.29
N ILE A 37 12.26 -5.62 -4.62
CA ILE A 37 13.05 -6.38 -3.63
C ILE A 37 14.30 -6.97 -4.28
N TRP A 38 14.16 -7.58 -5.46
CA TRP A 38 15.28 -8.12 -6.22
C TRP A 38 16.30 -7.03 -6.56
N GLY A 39 15.85 -5.87 -7.04
CA GLY A 39 16.72 -4.74 -7.32
C GLY A 39 17.46 -4.22 -6.07
N TYR A 40 16.81 -4.20 -4.90
CA TYR A 40 17.45 -3.80 -3.65
C TYR A 40 18.51 -4.78 -3.18
N ILE A 41 18.22 -6.09 -3.22
CA ILE A 41 19.13 -7.12 -2.73
C ILE A 41 20.30 -7.30 -3.68
N PHE A 42 20.04 -7.33 -4.99
CA PHE A 42 21.06 -7.73 -5.96
C PHE A 42 21.67 -6.55 -6.72
N CYS A 43 20.95 -5.45 -6.99
CA CYS A 43 21.48 -4.35 -7.82
C CYS A 43 22.07 -3.20 -7.01
N LEU A 44 21.61 -2.98 -5.78
CA LEU A 44 22.04 -1.87 -4.93
C LEU A 44 23.06 -2.31 -3.88
N LYS A 45 24.34 -2.01 -4.14
CA LYS A 45 25.45 -2.27 -3.21
C LYS A 45 25.40 -1.36 -1.97
N ASP A 46 24.98 -0.11 -2.15
CA ASP A 46 24.92 0.90 -1.08
C ASP A 46 23.48 1.33 -0.78
N TRP A 47 23.00 0.97 0.40
CA TRP A 47 21.66 1.31 0.86
C TRP A 47 21.63 2.69 1.50
N LYS A 48 20.88 3.62 0.88
CA LYS A 48 20.53 4.91 1.48
C LYS A 48 19.37 4.73 2.46
N CYS A 49 19.21 5.67 3.38
CA CYS A 49 18.14 5.65 4.38
C CYS A 49 16.74 5.58 3.78
N SER A 50 16.45 6.37 2.74
CA SER A 50 15.16 6.28 2.05
C SER A 50 14.93 4.90 1.41
N ASN A 51 15.97 4.17 1.02
CA ASN A 51 15.84 2.82 0.46
C ASN A 51 15.35 1.81 1.51
N ILE A 52 15.63 2.03 2.79
CA ILE A 52 15.21 1.14 3.88
C ILE A 52 13.69 1.26 4.10
N TYR A 53 13.14 2.47 4.07
CA TYR A 53 11.68 2.67 4.13
C TYR A 53 10.98 2.01 2.94
N LEU A 54 11.56 2.14 1.75
CA LEU A 54 11.03 1.54 0.53
C LEU A 54 11.07 0.01 0.55
N PHE A 55 12.16 -0.55 1.06
CA PHE A 55 12.26 -1.99 1.22
C PHE A 55 11.22 -2.54 2.19
N ASN A 56 11.00 -1.86 3.33
CA ASN A 56 9.94 -2.24 4.28
C ASN A 56 8.54 -2.08 3.67
N LEU A 57 8.31 -1.02 2.89
CA LEU A 57 7.07 -0.82 2.16
C LEU A 57 6.80 -1.97 1.18
N SER A 58 7.80 -2.39 0.39
CA SER A 58 7.67 -3.53 -0.52
C SER A 58 7.44 -4.87 0.20
N ILE A 59 8.03 -5.07 1.39
CA ILE A 59 7.74 -6.24 2.23
C ILE A 59 6.28 -6.24 2.68
N SER A 60 5.79 -5.08 3.15
CA SER A 60 4.39 -4.91 3.55
C SER A 60 3.45 -5.17 2.38
N ASP A 61 3.73 -4.60 1.21
CA ASP A 61 2.95 -4.77 -0.01
C ASP A 61 2.91 -6.24 -0.46
N LEU A 62 4.05 -6.94 -0.51
CA LEU A 62 4.08 -8.36 -0.85
C LEU A 62 3.29 -9.22 0.14
N THR A 63 3.45 -8.96 1.43
CA THR A 63 2.74 -9.71 2.48
C THR A 63 1.24 -9.59 2.27
N PHE A 64 0.74 -8.39 1.98
CA PHE A 64 -0.67 -8.16 1.66
C PHE A 64 -1.09 -8.82 0.34
N ILE A 65 -0.34 -8.59 -0.74
CA ILE A 65 -0.68 -9.10 -2.07
C ILE A 65 -0.78 -10.63 -2.08
N CYS A 66 0.09 -11.33 -1.35
CA CYS A 66 0.02 -12.79 -1.21
C CYS A 66 -1.26 -13.30 -0.54
N THR A 67 -2.01 -12.44 0.16
CA THR A 67 -3.32 -12.80 0.76
C THR A 67 -4.51 -12.55 -0.18
N LEU A 68 -4.34 -11.79 -1.26
CA LEU A 68 -5.41 -11.47 -2.21
C LEU A 68 -6.04 -12.69 -2.90
N PRO A 69 -5.29 -13.76 -3.28
CA PRO A 69 -5.89 -14.95 -3.87
C PRO A 69 -6.97 -15.60 -2.99
N MET A 70 -6.84 -15.51 -1.66
CA MET A 70 -7.88 -16.00 -0.74
C MET A 70 -9.18 -15.18 -0.88
N LEU A 71 -9.08 -13.86 -1.05
CA LEU A 71 -10.23 -12.99 -1.28
C LEU A 71 -10.84 -13.20 -2.67
N VAL A 72 -10.03 -13.42 -3.70
CA VAL A 72 -10.51 -13.77 -5.05
C VAL A 72 -11.34 -15.05 -5.00
N ALA A 73 -10.83 -16.11 -4.33
CA ALA A 73 -11.54 -17.37 -4.17
C ALA A 73 -12.84 -17.20 -3.36
N TYR A 74 -12.78 -16.48 -2.24
CA TYR A 74 -13.93 -16.20 -1.36
C TYR A 74 -15.07 -15.50 -2.09
N TYR A 75 -14.77 -14.41 -2.80
CA TYR A 75 -15.77 -13.63 -3.52
C TYR A 75 -16.26 -14.36 -4.78
N GLY A 76 -15.38 -15.08 -5.48
CA GLY A 76 -15.73 -15.89 -6.64
C GLY A 76 -16.67 -17.07 -6.32
N LYS A 77 -16.57 -17.64 -5.11
CA LYS A 77 -17.46 -18.69 -4.60
C LYS A 77 -18.73 -18.15 -3.92
N GLY A 78 -19.08 -16.88 -4.12
CA GLY A 78 -20.32 -16.34 -3.57
C GLY A 78 -20.28 -15.99 -2.07
N ASN A 79 -19.10 -15.58 -1.57
CA ASN A 79 -18.84 -15.24 -0.16
C ASN A 79 -18.79 -16.46 0.78
N GLU A 80 -18.31 -17.60 0.28
CA GLU A 80 -18.05 -18.80 1.09
C GLU A 80 -16.57 -18.88 1.48
N TRP A 81 -16.25 -18.75 2.77
CA TRP A 81 -14.87 -18.75 3.26
C TRP A 81 -14.42 -20.15 3.69
N THR A 82 -13.55 -20.78 2.90
CA THR A 82 -13.11 -22.17 3.11
C THR A 82 -11.75 -22.31 3.82
N PHE A 83 -11.09 -21.20 4.20
CA PHE A 83 -9.73 -21.22 4.78
C PHE A 83 -9.71 -21.26 6.32
N GLY A 84 -10.89 -21.38 6.95
CA GLY A 84 -11.04 -21.38 8.40
C GLY A 84 -10.99 -19.98 9.04
N GLN A 85 -11.46 -19.91 10.29
CA GLN A 85 -11.64 -18.64 11.02
C GLN A 85 -10.33 -17.87 11.25
N VAL A 86 -9.26 -18.56 11.62
CA VAL A 86 -7.95 -17.94 11.87
C VAL A 86 -7.44 -17.21 10.63
N MET A 87 -7.53 -17.84 9.46
CA MET A 87 -7.09 -17.22 8.21
C MET A 87 -7.97 -16.05 7.79
N CYS A 88 -9.27 -16.06 8.12
CA CYS A 88 -10.13 -14.90 7.86
C CYS A 88 -9.63 -13.68 8.65
N VAL A 89 -9.41 -13.84 9.96
CA VAL A 89 -8.97 -12.75 10.83
C VAL A 89 -7.57 -12.28 10.44
N LEU A 90 -6.64 -13.20 10.17
CA LEU A 90 -5.29 -12.88 9.68
C LEU A 90 -5.31 -12.13 8.35
N ASN A 91 -6.14 -12.57 7.39
CA ASN A 91 -6.29 -11.89 6.11
C ASN A 91 -6.73 -10.44 6.31
N ARG A 92 -7.80 -10.22 7.08
CA ARG A 92 -8.28 -8.86 7.36
C ARG A 92 -7.26 -8.01 8.14
N TYR A 93 -6.56 -8.60 9.09
CA TYR A 93 -5.49 -7.93 9.83
C TYR A 93 -4.34 -7.49 8.92
N ILE A 94 -3.88 -8.37 8.02
CA ILE A 94 -2.81 -8.06 7.06
C ILE A 94 -3.22 -6.93 6.11
N LEU A 95 -4.47 -6.94 5.62
CA LEU A 95 -5.02 -5.86 4.79
C LEU A 95 -4.92 -4.49 5.48
N HIS A 96 -5.34 -4.41 6.74
CA HIS A 96 -5.25 -3.18 7.52
C HIS A 96 -3.80 -2.80 7.86
N THR A 97 -2.96 -3.79 8.22
CA THR A 97 -1.54 -3.58 8.51
C THR A 97 -0.81 -2.99 7.31
N ASN A 98 -1.08 -3.49 6.10
CA ASN A 98 -0.50 -2.95 4.88
C ASN A 98 -0.91 -1.49 4.65
N MET A 99 -2.20 -1.17 4.81
CA MET A 99 -2.69 0.19 4.64
C MET A 99 -1.98 1.18 5.59
N TYR A 100 -1.94 0.88 6.89
CA TYR A 100 -1.35 1.81 7.87
C TYR A 100 0.17 1.85 7.83
N THR A 101 0.85 0.73 7.58
CA THR A 101 2.31 0.77 7.35
C THR A 101 2.65 1.55 6.07
N SER A 102 1.86 1.40 5.01
CA SER A 102 2.02 2.19 3.78
C SER A 102 1.91 3.69 4.04
N ILE A 103 0.87 4.10 4.77
CA ILE A 103 0.64 5.49 5.15
C ILE A 103 1.85 6.06 5.91
N LEU A 104 2.34 5.34 6.93
CA LEU A 104 3.45 5.82 7.76
C LEU A 104 4.78 5.81 7.03
N PHE A 105 5.07 4.79 6.20
CA PHE A 105 6.29 4.78 5.39
C PHE A 105 6.29 5.91 4.35
N LEU A 106 5.17 6.18 3.69
CA LEU A 106 5.03 7.33 2.79
C LEU A 106 5.24 8.66 3.53
N CYS A 107 4.70 8.79 4.75
CA CYS A 107 4.94 9.95 5.61
C CYS A 107 6.44 10.13 5.95
N CYS A 108 7.12 9.05 6.32
CA CYS A 108 8.58 9.07 6.56
C CYS A 108 9.37 9.45 5.29
N ILE A 109 8.96 8.97 4.12
CA ILE A 109 9.59 9.35 2.84
C ILE A 109 9.36 10.84 2.54
N SER A 110 8.16 11.37 2.76
CA SER A 110 7.88 12.81 2.64
C SER A 110 8.70 13.64 3.61
N PHE A 111 8.87 13.19 4.85
CA PHE A 111 9.71 13.84 5.86
C PHE A 111 11.19 13.83 5.47
N ASP A 112 11.70 12.70 4.97
CA ASP A 112 13.06 12.56 4.43
C ASP A 112 13.34 13.59 3.32
N ARG A 113 12.36 13.79 2.41
CA ARG A 113 12.46 14.77 1.33
C ARG A 113 12.43 16.20 1.85
N TYR A 114 11.59 16.49 2.83
CA TYR A 114 11.57 17.78 3.52
C TYR A 114 12.94 18.09 4.15
N LEU A 115 13.53 17.14 4.90
CA LEU A 115 14.83 17.35 5.53
C LEU A 115 15.94 17.56 4.50
N LEU A 116 15.91 16.83 3.37
CA LEU A 116 16.88 16.99 2.28
C LEU A 116 16.88 18.41 1.71
N VAL A 117 15.70 19.00 1.52
CA VAL A 117 15.55 20.34 0.93
C VAL A 117 15.77 21.45 1.94
N MET A 118 15.16 21.33 3.12
CA MET A 118 15.06 22.44 4.08
C MET A 118 16.15 22.42 5.15
N ARG A 119 16.67 21.24 5.50
CA ARG A 119 17.59 21.07 6.64
C ARG A 119 18.67 19.99 6.38
N PRO A 120 19.54 20.14 5.36
CA PRO A 120 20.49 19.12 4.95
C PRO A 120 21.49 18.73 6.06
N LEU A 121 21.85 19.65 6.96
CA LEU A 121 22.73 19.35 8.10
C LEU A 121 22.05 18.45 9.15
N LYS A 122 20.75 18.64 9.40
CA LYS A 122 19.99 17.75 10.30
C LYS A 122 19.74 16.39 9.66
N LEU A 123 19.59 16.35 8.33
CA LEU A 123 19.45 15.10 7.58
C LEU A 123 20.61 14.14 7.87
N HIS A 124 21.86 14.63 7.89
CA HIS A 124 23.02 13.78 8.13
C HIS A 124 22.98 13.08 9.50
N SER A 125 22.46 13.74 10.53
CA SER A 125 22.30 13.15 11.87
C SER A 125 21.11 12.19 11.96
N PHE A 126 19.98 12.51 11.30
CA PHE A 126 18.77 11.68 11.31
C PHE A 126 18.88 10.46 10.40
N GLN A 127 19.54 10.57 9.26
CA GLN A 127 19.75 9.50 8.28
C GLN A 127 20.95 8.62 8.62
N LYS A 128 21.19 8.35 9.90
CA LYS A 128 22.03 7.22 10.29
C LYS A 128 21.22 5.93 10.11
N LYS A 129 21.81 4.90 9.48
CA LYS A 129 21.11 3.63 9.21
C LYS A 129 20.45 3.03 10.45
N GLY A 130 21.11 3.09 11.61
CA GLY A 130 20.56 2.62 12.88
C GLY A 130 19.26 3.33 13.28
N ASN A 131 19.19 4.66 13.15
CA ASN A 131 17.99 5.42 13.47
C ASN A 131 16.82 5.05 12.56
N VAL A 132 17.09 4.85 11.27
CA VAL A 132 16.07 4.46 10.29
C VAL A 132 15.53 3.06 10.57
N ILE A 133 16.39 2.11 10.94
CA ILE A 133 15.96 0.77 11.35
C ILE A 133 15.08 0.84 12.59
N ILE A 134 15.46 1.64 13.59
CA ILE A 134 14.64 1.86 14.80
C ILE A 134 13.28 2.47 14.43
N ILE A 135 13.24 3.45 13.51
CA ILE A 135 11.98 4.04 13.02
C ILE A 135 11.13 2.98 12.33
N CYS A 136 11.68 2.16 11.44
CA CYS A 136 10.93 1.09 10.78
C CYS A 136 10.35 0.10 11.79
N LEU A 137 11.14 -0.36 12.76
CA LEU A 137 10.67 -1.26 13.82
C LEU A 137 9.58 -0.59 14.68
N GLY A 138 9.74 0.70 14.95
CA GLY A 138 8.75 1.53 15.63
C GLY A 138 7.43 1.60 14.87
N ILE A 139 7.46 1.77 13.54
CA ILE A 139 6.27 1.77 12.67
C ILE A 139 5.56 0.42 12.73
N TRP A 140 6.30 -0.69 12.56
CA TRP A 140 5.71 -2.03 12.63
C TRP A 140 5.05 -2.30 13.99
N THR A 141 5.74 -1.91 15.07
CA THR A 141 5.22 -2.05 16.44
C THR A 141 3.99 -1.18 16.65
N PHE A 142 4.05 0.09 16.25
CA PHE A 142 2.95 1.05 16.38
C PHE A 142 1.71 0.57 15.64
N VAL A 143 1.83 0.18 14.37
CA VAL A 143 0.70 -0.33 13.58
C VAL A 143 0.15 -1.62 14.18
N THR A 144 1.01 -2.52 14.65
CA THR A 144 0.56 -3.76 15.31
C THR A 144 -0.29 -3.42 16.54
N VAL A 145 0.20 -2.54 17.41
CA VAL A 145 -0.51 -2.09 18.63
C VAL A 145 -1.82 -1.38 18.29
N GLU A 146 -1.78 -0.45 17.33
CA GLU A 146 -2.94 0.30 16.84
C GLU A 146 -4.04 -0.67 16.36
N LEU A 147 -3.67 -1.77 15.72
CA LEU A 147 -4.60 -2.73 15.12
C LEU A 147 -4.98 -3.91 16.02
N VAL A 148 -4.40 -4.07 17.22
CA VAL A 148 -4.77 -5.16 18.15
C VAL A 148 -6.29 -5.31 18.33
N PRO A 149 -7.09 -4.24 18.48
CA PRO A 149 -8.53 -4.38 18.66
C PRO A 149 -9.27 -5.02 17.48
N ILE A 150 -8.67 -5.05 16.27
CA ILE A 150 -9.27 -5.68 15.08
C ILE A 150 -9.55 -7.17 15.30
N PHE A 151 -8.70 -7.87 16.07
CA PHE A 151 -8.91 -9.28 16.41
C PHE A 151 -10.20 -9.52 17.22
N VAL A 152 -10.68 -8.50 17.93
CA VAL A 152 -11.93 -8.54 18.69
C VAL A 152 -13.11 -8.03 17.84
N PHE A 153 -12.88 -7.11 16.90
CA PHE A 153 -13.98 -6.55 16.10
C PHE A 153 -14.34 -7.38 14.86
N ILE A 154 -13.37 -8.12 14.31
CA ILE A 154 -13.59 -8.98 13.14
C ILE A 154 -13.94 -10.39 13.61
N HIS A 155 -15.14 -10.80 13.29
CA HIS A 155 -15.61 -12.17 13.46
C HIS A 155 -15.88 -12.80 12.10
N ALA A 156 -15.58 -14.09 12.00
CA ALA A 156 -16.10 -14.91 10.93
C ALA A 156 -17.47 -15.41 11.39
N ASP A 157 -18.53 -14.95 10.73
CA ASP A 157 -19.88 -15.32 11.10
C ASP A 157 -20.24 -16.63 10.40
N ALA A 158 -20.57 -17.67 11.18
CA ALA A 158 -21.16 -18.88 10.63
C ALA A 158 -22.60 -18.56 10.20
N ILE A 159 -22.92 -18.78 8.92
CA ILE A 159 -24.27 -18.61 8.41
C ILE A 159 -24.86 -20.00 8.22
N ASN A 160 -25.95 -20.28 8.93
CA ASN A 160 -26.77 -21.45 8.68
C ASN A 160 -27.56 -21.19 7.40
N SER A 161 -27.26 -21.94 6.33
CA SER A 161 -28.11 -21.91 5.14
C SER A 161 -29.42 -22.66 5.43
N THR A 162 -30.48 -22.29 4.70
CA THR A 162 -31.77 -23.02 4.73
C THR A 162 -31.66 -24.44 4.16
N GLU A 163 -30.55 -24.78 3.51
CA GLU A 163 -30.25 -26.09 2.91
C GLU A 163 -29.10 -26.79 3.66
N SER A 164 -29.27 -27.04 4.96
CA SER A 164 -28.47 -27.97 5.79
C SER A 164 -26.93 -27.81 5.90
N ASP A 165 -26.27 -26.98 5.09
CA ASP A 165 -24.83 -26.72 5.19
C ASP A 165 -24.58 -25.34 5.81
N SER A 166 -23.93 -25.33 6.98
CA SER A 166 -23.38 -24.12 7.57
C SER A 166 -22.09 -23.75 6.86
N PHE A 167 -21.99 -22.54 6.31
CA PHE A 167 -20.74 -22.04 5.74
C PHE A 167 -20.24 -20.80 6.48
N LEU A 168 -18.93 -20.59 6.44
CA LEU A 168 -18.28 -19.48 7.13
C LEU A 168 -18.24 -18.24 6.23
N LYS A 169 -18.69 -17.10 6.75
CA LYS A 169 -18.57 -15.82 6.04
C LYS A 169 -17.47 -14.97 6.66
N CYS A 170 -16.46 -14.63 5.86
CA CYS A 170 -15.39 -13.75 6.30
C CYS A 170 -15.76 -12.28 6.07
N LEU A 171 -16.43 -11.67 7.03
CA LEU A 171 -16.85 -10.27 6.96
C LEU A 171 -15.64 -9.32 7.02
N ASP A 172 -15.80 -8.15 6.41
CA ASP A 172 -14.86 -7.04 6.56
C ASP A 172 -15.20 -6.21 7.81
N TYR A 173 -14.22 -5.45 8.32
CA TYR A 173 -14.37 -4.65 9.54
C TYR A 173 -15.63 -3.75 9.56
N ALA A 174 -15.98 -3.11 8.44
CA ALA A 174 -17.15 -2.22 8.40
C ALA A 174 -18.48 -2.98 8.45
N SER A 175 -18.47 -4.28 8.13
CA SER A 175 -19.64 -5.16 8.10
C SER A 175 -19.73 -6.09 9.32
N SER A 176 -18.66 -6.28 10.10
CA SER A 176 -18.62 -7.13 11.30
C SER A 176 -19.09 -6.42 12.58
N GLY A 177 -19.40 -7.20 13.63
CA GLY A 177 -19.49 -6.71 15.01
C GLY A 177 -20.56 -5.66 15.31
N ASP A 178 -20.49 -5.04 16.49
CA ASP A 178 -21.40 -3.96 16.90
C ASP A 178 -21.04 -2.64 16.21
N ALA A 179 -22.02 -2.02 15.55
CA ALA A 179 -21.79 -0.81 14.75
C ALA A 179 -21.34 0.39 15.60
N THR A 180 -21.81 0.50 16.85
CA THR A 180 -21.48 1.63 17.73
C THR A 180 -20.02 1.56 18.15
N ARG A 181 -19.58 0.40 18.68
CA ARG A 181 -18.19 0.19 19.08
C ARG A 181 -17.23 0.28 17.88
N ASN A 182 -17.60 -0.30 16.75
CA ASN A 182 -16.82 -0.21 15.52
C ASN A 182 -16.71 1.23 15.01
N LEU A 183 -17.74 2.06 15.18
CA LEU A 183 -17.67 3.45 14.73
C LEU A 183 -16.66 4.24 15.56
N ILE A 184 -16.70 4.08 16.89
CA ILE A 184 -15.75 4.75 17.81
C ILE A 184 -14.32 4.37 17.45
N TYR A 185 -14.04 3.09 17.30
CA TYR A 185 -12.71 2.61 16.94
C TYR A 185 -12.32 3.00 15.49
N SER A 186 -13.27 3.00 14.54
CA SER A 186 -13.02 3.45 13.17
C SER A 186 -12.67 4.93 13.10
N MET A 187 -13.30 5.77 13.94
CA MET A 187 -12.99 7.19 14.05
C MET A 187 -11.61 7.40 14.65
N PHE A 188 -11.24 6.66 15.71
CA PHE A 188 -9.88 6.64 16.24
C PHE A 188 -8.87 6.33 15.13
N LEU A 189 -9.05 5.23 14.40
CA LEU A 189 -8.19 4.85 13.29
C LEU A 189 -8.16 5.88 12.15
N THR A 190 -9.29 6.55 11.87
CA THR A 190 -9.33 7.62 10.86
C THR A 190 -8.56 8.84 11.31
N VAL A 191 -8.64 9.24 12.58
CA VAL A 191 -7.91 10.41 13.07
C VAL A 191 -6.42 10.12 13.18
N PHE A 192 -6.05 9.07 13.91
CA PHE A 192 -4.66 8.76 14.26
C PHE A 192 -3.92 8.05 13.12
N GLY A 193 -4.57 7.08 12.49
CA GLY A 193 -3.98 6.29 11.40
C GLY A 193 -4.04 6.95 10.02
N PHE A 194 -4.83 8.00 9.81
CA PHE A 194 -4.99 8.63 8.50
C PHE A 194 -4.89 10.16 8.49
N LEU A 195 -5.75 10.88 9.23
CA LEU A 195 -5.79 12.36 9.14
C LEU A 195 -4.53 13.03 9.69
N ILE A 196 -3.95 12.52 10.78
CA ILE A 196 -2.69 13.03 11.33
C ILE A 196 -1.53 12.79 10.34
N PRO A 197 -1.28 11.56 9.84
CA PRO A 197 -0.29 11.32 8.80
C PRO A 197 -0.50 12.16 7.54
N LEU A 198 -1.74 12.31 7.08
CA LEU A 198 -2.08 13.13 5.92
C LEU A 198 -1.70 14.59 6.14
N SER A 199 -2.05 15.16 7.29
CA SER A 199 -1.75 16.53 7.65
C SER A 199 -0.23 16.76 7.71
N ALA A 200 0.51 15.81 8.29
CA ALA A 200 1.97 15.85 8.32
C ALA A 200 2.57 15.80 6.90
N MET A 201 2.09 14.89 6.04
CA MET A 201 2.53 14.79 4.64
C MET A 201 2.28 16.08 3.86
N LEU A 202 1.07 16.65 3.96
CA LEU A 202 0.72 17.91 3.32
C LEU A 202 1.63 19.05 3.80
N PHE A 203 1.89 19.13 5.10
CA PHE A 203 2.83 20.11 5.65
C PHE A 203 4.24 19.94 5.08
N PHE A 204 4.80 18.72 5.11
CA PHE A 204 6.13 18.44 4.57
C PHE A 204 6.23 18.76 3.07
N TYR A 205 5.18 18.51 2.31
CA TYR A 205 5.13 18.88 0.90
C TYR A 205 5.13 20.37 0.68
N MET A 206 4.27 21.12 1.37
CA MET A 206 4.22 22.57 1.23
C MET A 206 5.58 23.21 1.54
N GLU A 207 6.25 22.74 2.60
CA GLU A 207 7.60 23.19 2.95
C GLU A 207 8.64 22.79 1.92
N THR A 208 8.60 21.55 1.41
CA THR A 208 9.51 21.07 0.36
C THR A 208 9.35 21.90 -0.92
N ALA A 209 8.11 22.18 -1.32
CA ALA A 209 7.80 23.00 -2.49
C ALA A 209 8.29 24.44 -2.34
N ARG A 210 8.08 25.06 -1.16
CA ARG A 210 8.61 26.40 -0.85
C ARG A 210 10.14 26.44 -0.91
N GLY A 211 10.81 25.47 -0.28
CA GLY A 211 12.26 25.35 -0.29
C GLY A 211 12.84 25.21 -1.68
N LEU A 212 12.24 24.36 -2.52
CA LEU A 212 12.65 24.16 -3.90
C LEU A 212 12.47 25.42 -4.75
N LYS A 213 11.33 26.13 -4.61
CA LYS A 213 11.12 27.43 -5.28
C LYS A 213 12.21 28.43 -4.95
N LYS A 214 12.63 28.51 -3.68
CA LYS A 214 13.69 29.41 -3.23
C LYS A 214 15.05 29.01 -3.81
N ILE A 215 15.37 27.72 -3.88
CA ILE A 215 16.60 27.20 -4.50
C ILE A 215 16.63 27.52 -6.01
N GLN A 216 15.50 27.34 -6.71
CA GLN A 216 15.38 27.63 -8.14
C GLN A 216 15.58 29.11 -8.45
N GLN A 217 15.06 30.00 -7.60
CA GLN A 217 15.28 31.45 -7.73
C GLN A 217 16.73 31.86 -7.49
N GLN A 218 17.48 31.11 -6.67
CA GLN A 218 18.87 31.41 -6.33
C GLN A 218 19.91 30.74 -7.25
N ARG A 219 19.56 29.67 -7.99
CA ARG A 219 20.47 28.94 -8.88
C ARG A 219 19.83 28.70 -10.24
N THR A 220 20.38 29.33 -11.29
CA THR A 220 19.86 29.32 -12.67
C THR A 220 19.99 28.00 -13.45
N LYS A 221 20.54 26.91 -12.88
CA LYS A 221 20.87 25.69 -13.65
C LYS A 221 20.73 24.34 -12.93
N ILE A 222 19.93 24.22 -11.87
CA ILE A 222 19.63 22.91 -11.27
C ILE A 222 18.29 22.42 -11.84
N GLN A 223 18.26 21.25 -12.47
CA GLN A 223 17.01 20.58 -12.87
C GLN A 223 16.23 20.16 -11.61
N VAL A 224 15.19 20.93 -11.27
CA VAL A 224 14.43 20.87 -10.01
C VAL A 224 13.31 19.81 -10.02
N GLU A 225 13.10 19.10 -11.13
CA GLU A 225 11.80 18.46 -11.41
C GLU A 225 11.57 17.11 -10.69
N LYS A 226 12.63 16.34 -10.41
CA LYS A 226 12.49 14.94 -9.95
C LYS A 226 12.08 14.78 -8.48
N PRO A 227 12.59 15.57 -7.51
CA PRO A 227 12.19 15.43 -6.09
C PRO A 227 10.77 15.91 -5.81
N LEU A 228 10.29 16.97 -6.48
CA LEU A 228 8.96 17.53 -6.28
C LEU A 228 7.88 16.60 -6.82
N THR A 229 8.11 16.02 -8.00
CA THR A 229 7.21 15.04 -8.62
C THR A 229 6.95 13.86 -7.69
N LEU A 230 7.99 13.34 -7.02
CA LEU A 230 7.84 12.24 -6.06
C LEU A 230 6.94 12.58 -4.86
N VAL A 231 7.04 13.80 -4.32
CA VAL A 231 6.23 14.22 -3.16
C VAL A 231 4.80 14.57 -3.57
N ILE A 232 4.60 15.22 -4.73
CA ILE A 232 3.27 15.48 -5.30
C ILE A 232 2.55 14.16 -5.53
N LEU A 233 3.25 13.21 -6.14
CA LEU A 233 2.69 11.93 -6.50
C LEU A 233 2.34 11.12 -5.25
N ALA A 234 3.22 11.08 -4.24
CA ALA A 234 2.95 10.51 -2.92
C ALA A 234 1.63 11.05 -2.31
N ILE A 235 1.40 12.36 -2.39
CA ILE A 235 0.16 13.00 -1.88
C ILE A 235 -1.05 12.67 -2.74
N VAL A 236 -0.92 12.70 -4.06
CA VAL A 236 -2.01 12.40 -5.00
C VAL A 236 -2.49 10.96 -4.80
N ILE A 237 -1.58 10.00 -4.67
CA ILE A 237 -1.90 8.60 -4.33
C ILE A 237 -2.63 8.54 -3.00
N PHE A 238 -2.12 9.22 -1.98
CA PHE A 238 -2.70 9.19 -0.64
C PHE A 238 -4.14 9.74 -0.64
N LEU A 239 -4.36 10.83 -1.36
CA LEU A 239 -5.66 11.45 -1.49
C LEU A 239 -6.64 10.60 -2.31
N ILE A 240 -6.21 10.06 -3.45
CA ILE A 240 -7.08 9.31 -4.37
C ILE A 240 -7.36 7.90 -3.85
N PHE A 241 -6.37 7.20 -3.28
CA PHE A 241 -6.52 5.80 -2.90
C PHE A 241 -7.05 5.63 -1.48
N PHE A 242 -6.50 6.33 -0.49
CA PHE A 242 -6.90 6.10 0.91
C PHE A 242 -8.14 6.89 1.34
N THR A 243 -8.29 8.15 0.89
CA THR A 243 -9.41 9.00 1.36
C THR A 243 -10.79 8.40 1.07
N PRO A 244 -11.10 7.91 -0.15
CA PRO A 244 -12.42 7.35 -0.43
C PRO A 244 -12.74 6.17 0.48
N TYR A 245 -11.76 5.30 0.74
CA TYR A 245 -11.93 4.17 1.63
C TYR A 245 -12.15 4.59 3.08
N HIS A 246 -11.34 5.50 3.63
CA HIS A 246 -11.52 5.96 5.02
C HIS A 246 -12.86 6.66 5.22
N LEU A 247 -13.31 7.46 4.25
CA LEU A 247 -14.63 8.07 4.26
C LEU A 247 -15.73 7.00 4.22
N MET A 248 -15.71 6.14 3.19
CA MET A 248 -16.76 5.17 2.98
C MET A 248 -16.82 4.09 4.06
N ARG A 249 -15.70 3.74 4.70
CA ARG A 249 -15.68 2.85 5.87
C ARG A 249 -16.52 3.41 7.02
N ASN A 250 -16.31 4.68 7.37
CA ASN A 250 -17.07 5.31 8.46
C ASN A 250 -18.55 5.47 8.08
N VAL A 251 -18.85 5.87 6.84
CA VAL A 251 -20.23 5.97 6.34
C VAL A 251 -20.92 4.61 6.36
N ARG A 252 -20.21 3.53 5.99
CA ARG A 252 -20.72 2.15 6.00
C ARG A 252 -21.02 1.65 7.42
N ILE A 253 -20.18 1.99 8.39
CA ILE A 253 -20.42 1.62 9.80
C ILE A 253 -21.59 2.45 10.35
N ALA A 254 -21.62 3.75 10.09
CA ALA A 254 -22.71 4.64 10.50
C ALA A 254 -24.07 4.20 9.92
N SER A 255 -24.10 3.71 8.67
CA SER A 255 -25.32 3.18 8.04
C SER A 255 -25.85 1.88 8.67
N ARG A 256 -25.11 1.29 9.62
CA ARG A 256 -25.54 0.15 10.43
C ARG A 256 -26.06 0.54 11.82
N LEU A 257 -25.88 1.79 12.24
CA LEU A 257 -26.40 2.26 13.52
C LEU A 257 -27.94 2.23 13.53
N LYS A 258 -28.51 1.89 14.69
CA LYS A 258 -29.96 2.01 14.91
C LYS A 258 -30.36 3.49 14.77
N ASN A 259 -31.48 3.77 14.11
CA ASN A 259 -32.03 5.11 13.89
C ASN A 259 -31.16 6.11 13.09
N ASN A 260 -30.35 5.63 12.14
CA ASN A 260 -29.55 6.51 11.28
C ASN A 260 -30.34 7.32 10.22
N GLY A 261 -31.67 7.18 10.17
CA GLY A 261 -32.54 7.91 9.25
C GLY A 261 -32.40 7.52 7.77
N LEU A 262 -31.57 6.53 7.44
CA LEU A 262 -31.29 6.12 6.06
C LEU A 262 -32.30 5.05 5.62
N SER A 263 -32.90 5.25 4.44
CA SER A 263 -33.74 4.22 3.80
C SER A 263 -32.95 2.95 3.50
N GLU A 264 -33.63 1.82 3.35
CA GLU A 264 -32.98 0.55 2.96
C GLU A 264 -32.22 0.68 1.64
N CYS A 265 -32.76 1.45 0.69
CA CYS A 265 -32.10 1.79 -0.56
C CYS A 265 -30.81 2.59 -0.35
N GLY A 266 -30.83 3.56 0.55
CA GLY A 266 -29.63 4.31 0.93
C GLY A 266 -28.56 3.40 1.54
N LYS A 267 -28.95 2.43 2.38
CA LYS A 267 -28.01 1.45 2.95
C LYS A 267 -27.38 0.56 1.87
N LEU A 268 -28.15 0.13 0.88
CA LEU A 268 -27.66 -0.64 -0.26
C LEU A 268 -26.68 0.17 -1.12
N GLY A 269 -26.98 1.45 -1.36
CA GLY A 269 -26.10 2.37 -2.09
C GLY A 269 -24.78 2.62 -1.35
N VAL A 270 -24.84 2.84 -0.04
CA VAL A 270 -23.65 2.99 0.81
C VAL A 270 -22.79 1.72 0.78
N LYS A 271 -23.41 0.54 0.85
CA LYS A 271 -22.68 -0.74 0.74
C LYS A 271 -22.00 -0.89 -0.62
N ALA A 272 -22.66 -0.52 -1.71
CA ALA A 272 -22.10 -0.59 -3.05
C ALA A 272 -20.90 0.37 -3.20
N ALA A 273 -21.06 1.64 -2.79
CA ALA A 273 -19.99 2.63 -2.81
C ALA A 273 -18.79 2.20 -1.95
N TYR A 274 -19.04 1.67 -0.75
CA TYR A 274 -17.96 1.13 0.09
C TYR A 274 -17.24 -0.05 -0.59
N THR A 275 -17.99 -0.96 -1.21
CA THR A 275 -17.44 -2.10 -1.96
C THR A 275 -16.52 -1.65 -3.08
N ILE A 276 -16.88 -0.58 -3.80
CA ILE A 276 -16.06 0.03 -4.86
C ILE A 276 -14.79 0.67 -4.29
N THR A 277 -14.87 1.37 -3.16
CA THR A 277 -13.68 2.04 -2.60
C THR A 277 -12.64 1.09 -2.01
N ARG A 278 -12.99 -0.16 -1.70
CA ARG A 278 -12.09 -1.11 -1.03
C ARG A 278 -10.84 -1.46 -1.87
N PRO A 279 -10.96 -1.93 -3.13
CA PRO A 279 -9.77 -2.21 -3.94
C PRO A 279 -9.00 -0.93 -4.30
N ILE A 280 -9.70 0.20 -4.47
CA ILE A 280 -9.07 1.49 -4.77
C ILE A 280 -7.99 1.87 -3.74
N ALA A 281 -8.20 1.58 -2.45
CA ALA A 281 -7.19 1.80 -1.42
C ALA A 281 -5.93 0.93 -1.61
N PHE A 282 -6.07 -0.28 -2.13
CA PHE A 282 -4.97 -1.23 -2.33
C PHE A 282 -4.22 -1.02 -3.65
N LEU A 283 -4.74 -0.19 -4.56
CA LEU A 283 -3.98 0.28 -5.72
C LEU A 283 -2.68 1.00 -5.33
N ASN A 284 -2.56 1.46 -4.08
CA ASN A 284 -1.30 1.95 -3.54
C ASN A 284 -0.15 0.94 -3.71
N SER A 285 -0.39 -0.34 -3.40
CA SER A 285 0.63 -1.41 -3.42
C SER A 285 1.14 -1.74 -4.82
N ILE A 286 0.33 -1.54 -5.88
CA ILE A 286 0.79 -1.72 -7.26
C ILE A 286 1.47 -0.47 -7.82
N THR A 287 1.13 0.71 -7.30
CA THR A 287 1.64 1.97 -7.82
C THR A 287 2.98 2.34 -7.19
N ASN A 288 3.23 1.91 -5.94
CA ASN A 288 4.50 2.07 -5.23
C ASN A 288 5.73 1.73 -6.12
N PRO A 289 5.87 0.51 -6.68
CA PRO A 289 6.99 0.17 -7.57
C PRO A 289 7.18 1.10 -8.77
N ILE A 290 6.09 1.57 -9.38
CA ILE A 290 6.10 2.43 -10.58
C ILE A 290 6.80 3.77 -10.25
N PHE A 291 6.53 4.34 -9.08
CA PHE A 291 7.15 5.59 -8.66
C PHE A 291 8.66 5.45 -8.46
N TYR A 292 9.12 4.35 -7.90
CA TYR A 292 10.53 4.18 -7.59
C TYR A 292 11.36 3.80 -8.84
N PHE A 293 10.78 2.98 -9.74
CA PHE A 293 11.43 2.59 -11.00
C PHE A 293 11.46 3.70 -12.04
N LEU A 294 10.38 4.48 -12.21
CA LEU A 294 10.32 5.52 -13.24
C LEU A 294 11.09 6.80 -12.86
N LEU A 295 11.32 7.06 -11.58
CA LEU A 295 11.87 8.35 -11.11
C LEU A 295 13.31 8.27 -10.61
N GLY A 296 13.92 7.08 -10.51
CA GLY A 296 15.32 6.89 -10.16
C GLY A 296 16.16 6.48 -11.36
N ASP A 297 16.67 7.43 -12.16
CA ASP A 297 17.46 7.12 -13.37
C ASP A 297 18.59 6.13 -13.08
N ARG A 298 19.29 6.31 -11.96
CA ARG A 298 20.41 5.45 -11.56
C ARG A 298 19.98 4.05 -11.11
N PHE A 299 18.85 3.89 -10.42
CA PHE A 299 18.35 2.57 -10.03
C PHE A 299 17.82 1.81 -11.25
N ARG A 300 17.08 2.50 -12.11
CA ARG A 300 16.59 1.99 -13.38
C ARG A 300 17.73 1.54 -14.30
N GLU A 301 18.76 2.37 -14.46
CA GLU A 301 19.97 2.03 -15.24
C GLU A 301 20.70 0.82 -14.65
N LEU A 302 20.97 0.81 -13.34
CA LEU A 302 21.65 -0.33 -12.68
C LEU A 302 20.82 -1.63 -12.79
N PHE A 303 19.51 -1.54 -12.64
CA PHE A 303 18.60 -2.68 -12.76
C PHE A 303 18.57 -3.22 -14.19
N PHE A 304 18.36 -2.39 -15.21
CA PHE A 304 18.35 -2.84 -16.60
C PHE A 304 19.72 -3.33 -17.06
N ASN A 305 20.82 -2.71 -16.61
CA ASN A 305 22.17 -3.19 -16.94
C ASN A 305 22.43 -4.59 -16.34
N LYS A 306 21.96 -4.85 -15.12
CA LYS A 306 22.11 -6.16 -14.48
C LYS A 306 21.15 -7.21 -15.03
N LEU A 307 19.91 -6.84 -15.34
CA LEU A 307 19.01 -7.70 -16.11
C LEU A 307 19.63 -8.05 -17.46
N LYS A 308 20.19 -7.07 -18.17
CA LYS A 308 20.87 -7.29 -19.44
C LYS A 308 22.07 -8.22 -19.28
N SER A 309 22.87 -8.11 -18.21
CA SER A 309 24.00 -9.03 -17.99
C SER A 309 23.57 -10.46 -17.63
N ILE A 310 22.39 -10.63 -17.01
CA ILE A 310 21.85 -11.94 -16.63
C ILE A 310 21.16 -12.62 -17.82
N PHE A 311 20.39 -11.87 -18.61
CA PHE A 311 19.63 -12.39 -19.75
C PHE A 311 20.43 -12.41 -21.07
N PHE A 312 21.37 -11.49 -21.26
CA PHE A 312 22.28 -11.42 -22.41
C PHE A 312 23.72 -11.68 -21.98
N ARG A 313 23.95 -12.81 -21.31
CA ARG A 313 25.30 -13.34 -21.10
C ARG A 313 25.86 -13.73 -22.47
N ASN A 314 26.52 -12.80 -23.15
CA ASN A 314 27.30 -13.12 -24.35
C ASN A 314 28.38 -14.13 -23.94
N PRO A 315 28.49 -15.30 -24.62
CA PRO A 315 29.54 -16.27 -24.33
C PRO A 315 30.96 -15.79 -24.67
N ASP A 316 31.13 -14.69 -25.42
CA ASP A 316 32.38 -14.43 -26.15
C ASP A 316 33.31 -13.37 -25.54
N VAL A 317 33.62 -13.45 -24.24
CA VAL A 317 34.73 -12.65 -23.65
C VAL A 317 35.58 -13.47 -22.67
N SER A 318 35.74 -14.78 -22.88
CA SER A 318 36.72 -15.59 -22.15
C SER A 318 37.96 -15.97 -22.95
N ASN A 319 37.98 -15.79 -24.28
CA ASN A 319 39.05 -16.34 -25.13
C ASN A 319 39.98 -15.32 -25.82
N GLN A 320 39.95 -14.03 -25.47
CA GLN A 320 40.88 -13.05 -26.07
C GLN A 320 42.12 -12.72 -25.21
N ASN A 321 42.27 -13.32 -24.02
CA ASN A 321 43.40 -13.03 -23.13
C ASN A 321 44.54 -14.07 -23.18
N GLU A 322 44.45 -15.13 -23.99
CA GLU A 322 45.51 -16.16 -24.06
C GLU A 322 46.43 -16.08 -25.29
N GLU A 323 46.03 -15.44 -26.41
CA GLU A 323 46.87 -15.42 -27.62
C GLU A 323 47.87 -14.27 -27.75
N SER A 324 47.86 -13.26 -26.84
CA SER A 324 48.80 -12.14 -26.93
C SER A 324 50.13 -12.32 -26.18
N THR A 325 50.38 -13.47 -25.56
CA THR A 325 51.53 -13.66 -24.64
C THR A 325 52.63 -14.59 -25.16
N THR A 326 52.63 -14.97 -26.44
CA THR A 326 53.73 -15.76 -27.03
C THR A 326 54.31 -15.09 -28.28
N ARG A 327 55.17 -14.10 -28.07
CA ARG A 327 56.33 -13.87 -28.95
C ARG A 327 57.58 -13.72 -28.07
N PRO A 328 58.59 -14.60 -28.19
CA PRO A 328 59.87 -14.38 -27.56
C PRO A 328 60.66 -13.33 -28.33
N ILE A 329 61.39 -12.51 -27.56
CA ILE A 329 62.46 -11.66 -28.06
C ILE A 329 63.66 -12.56 -28.33
N GLY A 330 64.16 -12.54 -29.57
CA GLY A 330 65.35 -13.27 -30.03
C GLY A 330 65.61 -12.95 -31.47
#